data_AF-A0A7V2QLX1-F1
#
_entry.id   AF-A0A7V2QLX1-F1
#
_cell.length_a   1.000
_cell.length_b   1.000
_cell.length_c   1.000
_cell.angle_alpha   90.00
_cell.angle_beta   90.00
_cell.angle_gamma   90.00
#
_symmetry.space_group_name_H-M   'P 1'
#
loop_
_entity.id
_entity.type
_entity.pdbx_description
1 polymer ?
#
loop_
_entity_poly.entity_id
_entity_poly.type
_entity_poly.pdbx_seq_one_letter_code
_entity_poly.pdbx_strand_id
1 'polypeptide(L)' 'MVIERIDRELCNGCGICIDTCSVDVIRMDDQSKKAVIKYPDECMCCAFCEYECPEEAIYVSPYRYAPIAQSWW' A
#
# COMPACT_ATOMS: atom_id res chain seq x y z
N MET A 1 9.83 4.05 4.47
CA MET A 1 9.09 2.77 4.34
C MET A 1 7.66 3.03 4.73
N VAL A 2 6.76 2.64 3.83
CA VAL A 2 5.38 3.10 3.78
C VAL A 2 4.49 1.90 4.11
N ILE A 3 3.51 1.49 3.29
CA ILE A 3 2.82 0.20 3.49
C ILE A 3 3.87 -0.89 3.73
N GLU A 4 3.89 -1.46 4.94
CA GLU A 4 4.98 -2.31 5.41
C GLU A 4 4.69 -3.78 5.09
N ARG A 5 3.43 -4.19 5.23
CA ARG A 5 2.99 -5.54 4.84
C ARG A 5 1.53 -5.55 4.40
N ILE A 6 1.24 -6.49 3.51
CA ILE A 6 -0.12 -6.94 3.20
C ILE A 6 -0.17 -8.43 3.55
N ASP A 7 -1.01 -8.77 4.51
CA ASP A 7 -1.27 -10.14 4.91
C ASP A 7 -2.09 -10.84 3.82
N ARG A 8 -1.47 -11.84 3.18
CA ARG A 8 -2.09 -12.55 2.07
C ARG A 8 -3.16 -13.53 2.55
N GLU A 9 -3.15 -13.95 3.82
CA GLU A 9 -4.15 -14.88 4.33
C GLU A 9 -5.48 -14.16 4.58
N LEU A 10 -5.41 -12.92 5.06
CA LEU A 10 -6.57 -12.05 5.27
C LEU A 10 -7.03 -11.36 3.98
N CYS A 11 -6.13 -11.09 3.02
CA CYS A 11 -6.52 -10.42 1.78
C CYS A 11 -7.45 -11.29 0.92
N ASN A 12 -8.71 -10.86 0.82
CA ASN A 12 -9.76 -11.49 0.00
C ASN A 12 -9.82 -10.99 -1.46
N GLY A 13 -8.95 -10.04 -1.85
CA GLY A 13 -8.91 -9.51 -3.21
C GLY A 13 -10.02 -8.51 -3.56
N CYS A 14 -10.65 -7.85 -2.57
CA CYS A 14 -11.74 -6.90 -2.80
C CYS A 14 -11.38 -5.70 -3.70
N GLY A 15 -10.12 -5.26 -3.71
CA GLY A 15 -9.65 -4.15 -4.55
C GLY A 15 -9.91 -2.75 -3.99
N ILE A 16 -10.55 -2.61 -2.83
CA ILE A 16 -10.83 -1.30 -2.19
C ILE A 16 -9.54 -0.49 -1.98
N CYS A 17 -8.47 -1.15 -1.55
CA CYS A 17 -7.18 -0.51 -1.32
C CYS A 17 -6.56 0.10 -2.59
N ILE A 18 -6.92 -0.40 -3.77
CA ILE A 18 -6.46 0.12 -5.06
C ILE A 18 -7.23 1.41 -5.38
N ASP A 19 -8.55 1.38 -5.21
CA ASP A 19 -9.45 2.51 -5.52
C ASP A 19 -9.20 3.71 -4.59
N THR A 20 -8.97 3.43 -3.30
CA THR A 20 -8.68 4.46 -2.29
C THR A 20 -7.28 5.08 -2.46
N CYS A 21 -6.36 4.42 -3.17
CA CYS A 21 -4.98 4.90 -3.27
C CYS A 21 -4.84 6.01 -4.32
N SER A 22 -4.81 7.27 -3.88
CA SER A 22 -4.67 8.44 -4.76
C SER A 22 -3.35 8.51 -5.54
N VAL A 23 -2.33 7.75 -5.12
CA VAL A 23 -1.00 7.65 -5.76
C VAL A 23 -0.75 6.27 -6.40
N ASP A 24 -1.75 5.40 -6.40
CA ASP A 24 -1.77 4.17 -7.19
C ASP A 24 -0.58 3.20 -6.95
N VAL A 25 -0.17 3.07 -5.68
CA VAL A 25 0.98 2.24 -5.27
C VAL A 25 0.65 0.76 -5.10
N ILE A 26 -0.63 0.43 -4.99
CA ILE A 26 -1.15 -0.93 -4.80
C ILE A 26 -1.77 -1.40 -6.10
N ARG A 27 -1.48 -2.64 -6.51
CA ARG A 27 -2.07 -3.27 -7.69
C ARG A 27 -2.67 -4.62 -7.32
N MET A 28 -3.56 -5.11 -8.17
CA MET A 28 -4.03 -6.49 -8.08
C MET A 28 -3.06 -7.39 -8.84
N ASP A 29 -2.65 -8.50 -8.22
CA ASP A 29 -1.95 -9.57 -8.90
C ASP A 29 -2.95 -10.49 -9.60
N ASP A 30 -2.76 -10.70 -10.90
CA ASP A 30 -3.72 -11.44 -11.75
C ASP A 30 -3.77 -12.95 -11.40
N GLN A 31 -2.66 -13.51 -10.91
CA GLN A 31 -2.55 -14.93 -10.59
C GLN A 31 -3.16 -15.26 -9.23
N SER A 32 -2.81 -14.48 -8.20
CA SER A 32 -3.27 -14.71 -6.83
C SER A 32 -4.58 -14.01 -6.51
N LYS A 33 -5.05 -13.09 -7.36
CA LYS A 33 -6.20 -12.20 -7.13
C LYS A 33 -6.09 -11.45 -5.79
N LYS A 34 -4.86 -11.12 -5.38
CA LYS A 34 -4.57 -10.44 -4.12
C LYS A 34 -3.89 -9.10 -4.38
N ALA A 35 -4.08 -8.18 -3.44
CA ALA A 35 -3.42 -6.89 -3.48
C ALA A 35 -1.90 -7.08 -3.27
N VAL A 36 -1.11 -6.41 -4.11
CA VAL A 36 0.36 -6.39 -4.05
C VAL A 36 0.85 -4.95 -4.09
N ILE A 37 1.90 -4.67 -3.33
CA ILE A 37 2.54 -3.36 -3.30
C ILE A 37 3.53 -3.30 -4.48
N LYS A 38 3.31 -2.38 -5.42
CA LYS A 38 4.16 -2.24 -6.61
C LYS A 38 5.15 -1.09 -6.48
N TYR A 39 4.72 0.02 -5.89
CA TYR A 39 5.52 1.26 -5.78
C TYR A 39 5.56 1.78 -4.33
N PRO A 40 6.21 1.06 -3.40
CA PRO A 40 6.22 1.44 -1.99
C PRO A 40 6.80 2.84 -1.77
N ASP A 41 7.82 3.26 -2.52
CA ASP A 41 8.50 4.56 -2.34
C ASP A 41 7.62 5.79 -2.64
N GLU A 42 6.60 5.63 -3.48
CA GLU A 42 5.69 6.70 -3.89
C GLU A 42 4.53 6.91 -2.89
N CYS A 43 4.39 6.01 -1.92
CA CYS A 43 3.29 6.08 -0.99
C CYS A 43 3.44 7.30 -0.04
N MET A 44 2.32 7.98 0.20
CA MET A 44 2.26 9.23 0.97
C MET A 44 2.03 9.04 2.48
N CYS A 45 2.08 7.81 3.02
CA CYS A 45 1.74 7.52 4.42
C CYS A 45 0.35 8.01 4.85
N CYS A 46 -0.63 8.00 3.95
CA CYS A 46 -1.99 8.48 4.29
C CYS A 46 -2.82 7.48 5.11
N ALA A 47 -2.38 6.23 5.22
CA ALA A 47 -3.03 5.12 5.95
C ALA A 47 -4.48 4.77 5.52
N PHE A 48 -5.05 5.44 4.51
CA PHE A 48 -6.41 5.13 4.05
C PHE A 48 -6.59 3.68 3.56
N CYS A 49 -5.57 3.09 2.95
CA CYS A 49 -5.63 1.69 2.51
C CYS A 49 -5.73 0.69 3.68
N GLU A 50 -5.21 1.02 4.86
CA GLU A 50 -5.36 0.23 6.09
C GLU A 50 -6.73 0.47 6.73
N TYR A 51 -7.16 1.73 6.80
CA TYR A 51 -8.46 2.09 7.38
C TYR A 51 -9.67 1.55 6.62
N GLU A 52 -9.64 1.60 5.28
CA GLU A 52 -10.73 1.11 4.43
C GLU A 52 -10.67 -0.39 4.17
N CYS A 53 -9.65 -1.11 4.67
CA CYS A 53 -9.54 -2.54 4.47
C CYS A 53 -10.52 -3.28 5.40
N PRO A 54 -11.55 -3.98 4.87
CA PRO A 54 -12.53 -4.67 5.71
C PRO A 54 -11.93 -5.87 6.47
N GLU A 55 -10.84 -6.44 5.96
CA GLU A 55 -10.16 -7.61 6.54
C GLU A 55 -8.94 -7.22 7.39
N GLU A 56 -8.67 -5.91 7.55
CA GLU A 56 -7.49 -5.38 8.27
C GLU A 56 -6.17 -6.02 7.80
N ALA A 57 -6.10 -6.37 6.51
CA ALA A 57 -4.98 -7.11 5.93
C ALA A 57 -3.75 -6.23 5.65
N ILE A 58 -3.85 -4.91 5.77
CA ILE A 58 -2.80 -3.96 5.36
C ILE A 58 -2.27 -3.25 6.61
N TYR A 59 -0.95 -3.19 6.75
CA TYR A 59 -0.29 -2.45 7.82
C TYR A 59 0.56 -1.33 7.25
N VAL A 60 0.30 -0.09 7.66
CA VAL A 60 1.07 1.09 7.26
C VAL A 60 1.97 1.55 8.41
N SER A 61 3.26 1.62 8.14
CA SER A 61 4.22 2.13 9.13
C SER A 61 4.04 3.65 9.30
N PRO A 62 4.05 4.18 10.55
CA PRO A 62 3.96 5.63 10.80
C PRO A 62 5.24 6.39 10.42
N TYR A 63 6.33 5.69 10.09
CA TYR A 63 7.63 6.30 9.80
C TYR A 63 7.93 6.33 8.30
N ARG A 64 7.70 7.47 7.66
CA ARG A 64 8.13 7.68 6.27
C ARG A 64 9.65 7.92 6.18
N TYR A 65 10.44 6.84 6.18
CA TYR A 65 11.81 6.91 5.66
C TYR A 65 11.76 6.96 4.13
N ALA A 66 11.38 8.12 3.57
CA ALA A 66 11.71 8.44 2.20
C ALA A 66 13.07 9.14 2.26
N PRO A 67 14.13 8.65 1.57
CA PRO A 67 15.30 9.48 1.40
C PRO A 67 14.81 10.79 0.78
N ILE A 68 15.08 11.90 1.45
CA ILE A 68 14.94 13.23 0.86
C ILE A 68 15.55 13.13 -0.53
N ALA A 69 14.71 13.17 -1.56
CA ALA A 69 15.15 13.43 -2.92
C ALA A 69 15.68 14.86 -2.87
N GLN A 70 16.92 15.00 -2.40
CA GLN A 70 17.73 16.18 -2.57
C GLN A 70 17.65 16.43 -4.06
N SER A 71 16.99 17.51 -4.44
CA SER A 71 16.84 17.97 -5.81
C SER A 71 18.25 18.17 -6.35
N TRP A 72 18.77 17.10 -6.94
CA TRP A 72 20.00 16.96 -7.72
C TRP A 72 20.95 18.16 -7.55
N TRP A 73 21.79 18.05 -6.53
CA TRP A 73 23.13 18.64 -6.46
C TRP A 73 24.10 17.50 -6.10
#